data_AF-A0A358AY04-F1
#
_entry.id   AF-A0A358AY04-F1
#
_cell.length_a   1.000
_cell.length_b   1.000
_cell.length_c   1.000
_cell.angle_alpha   90.00
_cell.angle_beta   90.00
_cell.angle_gamma   90.00
#
_symmetry.space_group_name_H-M   'P 1'
#
loop_
_entity.id
_entity.type
_entity.pdbx_description
1 polymer ?
#
loop_
_entity_poly.entity_id
_entity_poly.type
_entity_poly.pdbx_seq_one_letter_code
_entity_poly.pdbx_strand_id
1 'polypeptide(L)'
;THPFAAQMSRHAVQACAQAGVALVALQRPEWVAGPGDDWRAVPDVAGAVAALPAAGARVFLAIGKLHVADFAVKPGNHYLLRLVDPPGALPLPDCAV
;
A
#
# COMPACT_ATOMS: atom_id res chain seq x y z
N THR A 1 -0.29 -10.01 -11.70
CA THR A 1 -0.30 -8.59 -11.25
C THR A 1 0.07 -8.55 -9.77
N HIS A 2 0.34 -7.37 -9.20
CA HIS A 2 0.51 -7.25 -7.75
C HIS A 2 -0.78 -7.66 -7.01
N PRO A 3 -0.73 -8.31 -5.83
CA PRO A 3 -1.95 -8.74 -5.10
C PRO A 3 -2.92 -7.60 -4.78
N PHE A 4 -2.41 -6.39 -4.51
CA PHE A 4 -3.24 -5.20 -4.27
C PHE A 4 -3.85 -4.60 -5.55
N ALA A 5 -3.46 -5.05 -6.75
CA ALA A 5 -4.07 -4.63 -8.02
C ALA A 5 -5.36 -5.43 -8.30
N ALA A 6 -6.24 -5.51 -7.30
CA ALA A 6 -7.42 -6.39 -7.30
C ALA A 6 -8.38 -6.10 -8.45
N GLN A 7 -8.51 -4.84 -8.88
CA GLN A 7 -9.35 -4.48 -10.01
C GLN A 7 -8.87 -5.12 -11.32
N MET A 8 -7.56 -5.10 -11.58
CA MET A 8 -7.00 -5.72 -12.78
C MET A 8 -7.21 -7.24 -12.75
N SER A 9 -7.06 -7.88 -11.58
CA SER A 9 -7.37 -9.31 -11.41
C SER A 9 -8.85 -9.61 -11.69
N ARG A 10 -9.79 -8.77 -11.21
CA ARG A 10 -11.22 -8.90 -11.53
C ARG A 10 -11.51 -8.77 -13.02
N HIS A 11 -10.90 -7.78 -13.68
CA HIS A 11 -11.03 -7.62 -15.14
C HIS A 11 -10.52 -8.86 -15.88
N ALA A 12 -9.37 -9.41 -15.49
CA ALA A 12 -8.82 -10.62 -16.10
C ALA A 12 -9.78 -11.82 -15.96
N VAL A 13 -10.35 -12.03 -14.76
CA VAL A 13 -11.34 -13.09 -14.51
C VAL A 13 -12.56 -12.92 -15.41
N GLN A 14 -13.13 -11.72 -15.49
CA GLN A 14 -14.30 -11.44 -16.31
C GLN A 14 -14.04 -11.65 -17.80
N ALA A 15 -12.93 -11.10 -18.32
CA ALA A 15 -12.59 -11.20 -19.73
C ALA A 15 -12.28 -12.65 -20.16
N CYS A 16 -11.53 -13.40 -19.34
CA CYS A 16 -11.25 -14.81 -19.61
C CYS A 16 -12.52 -15.67 -19.62
N ALA A 17 -13.45 -15.43 -18.69
CA ALA A 17 -14.74 -16.12 -18.68
C ALA A 17 -15.58 -15.81 -19.94
N GLN A 18 -15.60 -14.56 -20.38
CA GLN A 18 -16.33 -14.15 -21.60
C GLN A 18 -15.71 -14.73 -22.87
N ALA A 19 -14.38 -14.80 -22.95
CA ALA A 19 -13.66 -15.27 -24.12
C ALA A 19 -13.47 -16.81 -24.15
N GLY A 20 -13.83 -17.52 -23.08
CA GLY A 20 -13.58 -18.96 -22.96
C GLY A 20 -12.09 -19.31 -22.85
N VAL A 21 -11.27 -18.39 -22.31
CA VAL A 21 -9.81 -18.56 -22.19
C VAL A 21 -9.47 -19.01 -20.77
N ALA A 22 -8.64 -20.05 -20.62
CA ALA A 22 -8.16 -20.49 -19.31
C ALA A 22 -7.29 -19.40 -18.64
N LEU A 23 -7.47 -19.21 -17.33
CA LEU A 23 -6.78 -18.19 -16.54
C LEU A 23 -6.09 -18.83 -15.32
N VAL A 24 -4.87 -18.38 -15.04
CA VAL A 24 -4.14 -18.70 -13.80
C VAL A 24 -3.61 -17.42 -13.16
N ALA A 25 -3.74 -17.29 -11.84
CA ALA A 25 -3.10 -16.25 -11.06
C ALA A 25 -1.85 -16.82 -10.37
N LEU A 26 -0.66 -16.36 -10.77
CA LEU A 26 0.60 -16.77 -10.16
C LEU A 26 0.93 -15.84 -8.98
N GLN A 27 0.62 -16.30 -7.77
CA GLN A 27 0.84 -15.55 -6.53
C GLN A 27 1.46 -16.46 -5.47
N ARG A 28 2.42 -15.93 -4.70
CA ARG A 28 2.96 -16.61 -3.51
C ARG A 28 2.01 -16.43 -2.31
N PRO A 29 2.09 -17.30 -1.28
CA PRO A 29 1.43 -17.05 -0.02
C PRO A 29 1.80 -15.69 0.57
N GLU A 30 0.90 -15.14 1.39
CA GLU A 30 1.19 -13.95 2.18
C GLU A 30 2.36 -14.17 3.14
N TRP A 31 2.99 -13.08 3.56
CA TRP A 31 4.03 -13.17 4.58
C TRP A 31 3.44 -13.55 5.93
N VAL A 32 4.21 -14.32 6.69
CA VAL A 32 3.88 -14.71 8.07
C VAL A 32 4.95 -14.14 8.97
N ALA A 33 4.55 -13.51 10.07
CA ALA A 33 5.48 -12.95 11.05
C ALA A 33 6.40 -14.04 11.62
N GLY A 34 7.70 -13.75 11.66
CA GLY A 34 8.71 -14.60 12.25
C GLY A 34 9.02 -14.24 13.71
N PRO A 35 9.94 -14.99 14.36
CA PRO A 35 10.42 -14.65 15.69
C PRO A 35 11.01 -13.23 15.74
N GLY A 36 10.49 -12.39 16.64
CA GLY A 36 10.96 -11.01 16.84
C GLY A 36 10.23 -9.95 16.02
N ASP A 37 9.33 -10.34 15.12
CA ASP A 37 8.46 -9.40 14.40
C ASP A 37 7.33 -8.87 15.30
N ASP A 38 7.16 -7.54 15.36
CA ASP A 38 6.00 -6.87 15.97
C ASP A 38 5.08 -6.32 14.87
N TRP A 39 4.24 -7.20 14.32
CA TRP A 39 3.32 -6.84 13.24
C TRP A 39 1.92 -6.56 13.79
N ARG A 40 1.30 -5.51 13.25
CA ARG A 40 -0.11 -5.20 13.47
C ARG A 40 -0.85 -5.27 12.14
N ALA A 41 -1.72 -6.26 12.01
CA ALA A 41 -2.55 -6.40 10.82
C ALA A 41 -3.64 -5.33 10.79
N VAL A 42 -3.83 -4.70 9.63
CA VAL A 42 -4.87 -3.71 9.36
C VAL A 42 -5.57 -4.09 8.05
N PRO A 43 -6.88 -3.86 7.92
CA PRO A 43 -7.66 -4.37 6.79
C PRO A 43 -7.39 -3.62 5.47
N ASP A 44 -6.96 -2.37 5.55
CA ASP A 44 -6.77 -1.49 4.41
C ASP A 44 -5.87 -0.28 4.76
N VAL A 45 -5.72 0.64 3.80
CA VAL A 45 -4.94 1.88 3.97
C VAL A 45 -5.53 2.78 5.05
N ALA A 46 -6.86 2.87 5.16
CA ALA A 46 -7.49 3.70 6.19
C ALA A 46 -7.21 3.15 7.59
N GLY A 47 -7.21 1.83 7.75
CA GLY A 47 -6.77 1.14 8.96
C GLY A 47 -5.31 1.42 9.30
N ALA A 48 -4.43 1.45 8.29
CA ALA A 48 -3.02 1.80 8.48
C ALA A 48 -2.85 3.25 8.97
N VAL A 49 -3.60 4.20 8.41
CA VAL A 49 -3.61 5.60 8.86
C VAL A 49 -4.13 5.72 10.30
N ALA A 50 -5.19 4.98 10.64
CA ALA A 50 -5.78 4.99 11.97
C ALA A 50 -4.85 4.39 13.04
N ALA A 51 -4.01 3.43 12.67
CA ALA A 51 -3.05 2.78 13.58
C ALA A 51 -1.85 3.67 13.94
N LEU A 52 -1.61 4.76 13.18
CA LEU A 52 -0.52 5.69 13.47
C LEU A 52 -0.88 6.66 14.62
N PRO A 53 0.11 7.07 15.42
CA PRO A 53 -0.09 8.15 16.38
C PRO A 53 -0.43 9.47 15.66
N ALA A 54 -1.06 10.39 16.38
CA ALA A 54 -1.42 11.70 15.84
C ALA A 54 -0.19 12.55 15.43
N ALA A 55 0.93 12.40 16.14
CA ALA A 55 2.16 13.15 15.91
C ALA A 55 3.39 12.44 16.50
N GLY A 56 4.58 12.91 16.11
CA GLY A 56 5.87 12.56 16.70
C GLY A 56 6.52 11.28 16.16
N ALA A 57 5.85 10.54 15.27
CA ALA A 57 6.44 9.36 14.63
C ALA A 57 7.25 9.72 13.38
N ARG A 58 8.25 8.88 13.08
CA ARG A 58 8.96 8.85 11.81
C ARG A 58 8.54 7.59 11.05
N VAL A 59 7.70 7.75 10.04
CA VAL A 59 6.97 6.67 9.39
C VAL A 59 7.57 6.40 8.01
N PHE A 60 7.98 5.16 7.75
CA PHE A 60 8.38 4.75 6.41
C PHE A 60 7.18 4.21 5.62
N LEU A 61 6.69 4.98 4.65
CA LEU A 61 5.58 4.58 3.76
C LEU A 61 6.09 3.78 2.57
N ALA A 62 6.29 2.48 2.79
CA ALA A 62 6.75 1.53 1.77
C ALA A 62 5.62 1.07 0.81
N ILE A 63 4.68 1.96 0.47
CA ILE A 63 3.42 1.65 -0.25
C ILE A 63 3.37 2.18 -1.69
N GLY A 64 4.44 2.81 -2.17
CA GLY A 64 4.46 3.50 -3.47
C GLY A 64 3.68 4.83 -3.44
N LYS A 65 3.28 5.34 -4.62
CA LYS A 65 2.74 6.71 -4.75
C LYS A 65 1.23 6.86 -4.57
N LEU A 66 0.44 5.81 -4.84
CA LEU A 66 -1.01 5.93 -5.03
C LEU A 66 -1.77 6.40 -3.78
N HIS A 67 -1.34 5.96 -2.60
CA HIS A 67 -2.06 6.15 -1.34
C HIS A 67 -1.35 7.08 -0.36
N VAL A 68 -0.34 7.82 -0.82
CA VAL A 68 0.46 8.72 0.05
C VAL A 68 -0.41 9.84 0.63
N ALA A 69 -1.33 10.38 -0.17
CA ALA A 69 -2.21 11.48 0.25
C ALA A 69 -3.12 11.11 1.43
N ASP A 70 -3.47 9.83 1.59
CA ASP A 70 -4.34 9.33 2.66
C ASP A 70 -3.73 9.58 4.05
N PHE A 71 -2.40 9.69 4.14
CA PHE A 71 -1.67 9.94 5.39
C PHE A 71 -1.62 11.42 5.78
N ALA A 72 -2.05 12.35 4.92
CA ALA A 72 -2.02 13.79 5.19
C ALA A 72 -2.90 14.21 6.39
N VAL A 73 -3.86 13.36 6.80
CA VAL A 73 -4.71 13.57 7.98
C VAL A 73 -3.98 13.42 9.31
N LYS A 74 -2.70 13.00 9.30
CA LYS A 74 -1.82 12.89 10.47
C LYS A 74 -0.55 13.74 10.27
N PRO A 75 -0.68 15.07 10.10
CA PRO A 75 0.42 15.93 9.64
C PRO A 75 1.53 16.13 10.69
N GLY A 76 1.32 15.71 11.94
CA GLY A 76 2.31 15.79 13.01
C GLY A 76 3.40 14.72 12.96
N ASN A 77 3.38 13.84 11.96
CA ASN A 77 4.39 12.81 11.74
C ASN A 77 5.31 13.20 10.58
N HIS A 78 6.55 12.71 10.62
CA HIS A 78 7.48 12.78 9.50
C HIS A 78 7.35 11.52 8.64
N TYR A 79 7.28 11.68 7.33
CA TYR A 79 7.10 10.57 6.39
C TYR A 79 8.30 10.38 5.45
N LEU A 80 8.90 9.19 5.48
CA LEU A 80 9.85 8.75 4.46
C LEU A 80 9.10 7.98 3.38
N LEU A 81 9.27 8.38 2.12
CA LEU A 81 8.64 7.76 0.96
C LEU A 81 9.67 6.96 0.16
N ARG A 82 9.24 5.94 -0.57
CA ARG A 82 10.06 5.28 -1.60
C ARG A 82 9.26 5.20 -2.89
N LEU A 83 9.70 5.97 -3.88
CA LEU A 83 9.00 6.15 -5.15
C LEU A 83 9.86 5.62 -6.31
N VAL A 84 9.20 5.13 -7.36
CA VAL A 84 9.89 4.62 -8.56
C VAL A 84 10.39 5.78 -9.43
N ASP A 85 9.50 6.74 -9.68
CA ASP A 85 9.80 7.94 -10.47
C ASP A 85 10.14 9.10 -9.52
N PRO A 86 10.93 10.10 -9.99
CA PRO A 86 11.10 11.34 -9.26
C PRO A 86 9.74 11.98 -8.92
N PRO A 87 9.51 12.43 -7.67
CA PRO A 87 8.25 13.03 -7.28
C PRO A 87 8.05 14.40 -7.93
N GLY A 88 6.80 14.72 -8.23
CA GLY A 88 6.35 16.11 -8.35
C GLY A 88 6.10 16.72 -6.97
N ALA A 89 5.05 17.53 -6.85
CA ALA A 89 4.61 18.01 -5.55
C ALA A 89 4.11 16.85 -4.66
N LEU A 90 4.60 16.78 -3.43
CA LEU A 90 4.20 15.76 -2.46
C LEU A 90 3.04 16.26 -1.58
N PRO A 91 2.05 15.41 -1.27
CA PRO A 91 0.85 15.82 -0.55
C PRO A 91 1.02 15.84 0.99
N LEU A 92 2.25 15.70 1.50
CA LEU A 92 2.55 15.59 2.92
C LEU A 92 3.40 16.79 3.38
N PRO A 93 3.05 17.42 4.51
CA PRO A 93 3.71 18.65 4.96
C PRO A 93 5.14 18.44 5.46
N ASP A 94 5.44 17.30 6.09
CA ASP A 94 6.78 16.90 6.54
C ASP A 94 7.13 15.53 5.96
N CYS A 95 7.87 15.52 4.85
CA CYS A 95 8.27 14.28 4.19
C CYS A 95 9.63 14.37 3.47
N ALA A 96 10.22 13.20 3.23
CA ALA A 96 11.42 12.98 2.42
C ALA A 96 11.22 11.79 1.48
N VAL A 97 12.01 11.71 0.40
CA VAL A 97 12.01 10.60 -0.58
C VAL A 97 13.39 9.98 -0.65
#